data_AF-A0A0N7KC59-F1
#
_entry.id   AF-A0A0N7KC59-F1
#
_cell.length_a   1.000
_cell.length_b   1.000
_cell.length_c   1.000
_cell.angle_alpha   90.00
_cell.angle_beta   90.00
_cell.angle_gamma   90.00
#
_symmetry.space_group_name_H-M   'P 1'
#
loop_
_entity.id
_entity.type
_entity.pdbx_description
1 polymer ?
#
loop_
_entity_poly.entity_id
_entity_poly.type
_entity_poly.pdbx_seq_one_letter_code
_entity_poly.pdbx_strand_id
1 'polypeptide(L)'
;MPSDNLPSLLGDADYYDAWTDSVIENPFLRGHIKYEDTYTVREIQPELFALAEGQKESTLFKDVMLMFEQEDYCDFEVQAEVIHNSIHYLIGGHQKYAMSSLMFSSFDPIFYVHHSMVDRLWAIWQELQKHRKLPHDKAYCALDQMAFPMKPFIWESNPNPTTRAVSTPSKLFDYKSLGYDYDHLNFHGMSIGQLEALIQKQKKADRVFAGFLLHGIKISADVHLKICIEADCQEAGVIFVLGGETEMPWHFDRNYEMDITDVLKKRNIPPEALFEHDSKIRLEVEIKSVDGAVLDPNSLPKPSLIYAPAKGLIIQQVGEYDAGSMVRKNVNSLTPSEIENLRNALAAVQADKTDAGYQKIASFHGMPLSCQYPDGTAFA
;
A
#
# COMPACT_ATOMS: atom_id res chain seq x y z
N MET A 1 8.45 -5.04 14.94
CA MET A 1 8.40 -3.74 15.64
C MET A 1 9.00 -2.70 14.71
N PRO A 2 8.43 -1.50 14.61
CA PRO A 2 9.12 -0.36 14.01
C PRO A 2 10.47 -0.19 14.71
N SER A 3 11.55 -0.07 13.94
CA SER A 3 12.90 0.19 14.45
C SER A 3 13.20 1.65 14.22
N ASP A 4 13.90 2.30 15.14
CA ASP A 4 14.34 3.69 14.96
C ASP A 4 15.63 3.80 14.14
N ASN A 5 16.24 2.65 13.79
CA ASN A 5 17.50 2.56 13.07
C ASN A 5 17.50 1.34 12.12
N LEU A 6 18.45 1.32 11.17
CA LEU A 6 18.70 0.13 10.37
C LEU A 6 19.16 -1.04 11.25
N PRO A 7 18.91 -2.30 10.83
CA PRO A 7 19.53 -3.47 11.46
C PRO A 7 21.05 -3.30 11.54
N SER A 8 21.65 -3.69 12.67
CA SER A 8 23.10 -3.53 12.92
C SER A 8 23.96 -4.11 11.79
N LEU A 9 23.56 -5.26 11.23
CA LEU A 9 24.21 -5.87 10.06
C LEU A 9 24.37 -4.90 8.89
N LEU A 10 23.40 -4.00 8.69
CA LEU A 10 23.37 -3.05 7.58
C LEU A 10 23.86 -1.65 7.99
N GLY A 11 23.79 -1.30 9.28
CA GLY A 11 24.07 0.05 9.78
C GLY A 11 25.45 0.23 10.38
N ASP A 12 26.05 -0.81 10.95
CA ASP A 12 27.34 -0.70 11.65
C ASP A 12 28.48 -0.58 10.61
N ALA A 13 29.41 0.33 10.87
CA ALA A 13 30.51 0.61 9.94
C ALA A 13 31.59 -0.48 9.95
N ASP A 14 31.83 -1.06 11.13
CA ASP A 14 32.83 -2.07 11.38
C ASP A 14 32.30 -3.17 12.30
N TYR A 15 33.01 -4.28 12.34
CA TYR A 15 32.76 -5.34 13.31
C TYR A 15 34.09 -5.90 13.81
N TYR A 16 34.08 -6.39 15.05
CA TYR A 16 35.22 -7.04 15.66
C TYR A 16 35.22 -8.54 15.32
N ASP A 17 36.28 -8.99 14.64
CA ASP A 17 36.53 -10.40 14.36
C ASP A 17 37.37 -11.03 15.47
N ALA A 18 36.71 -11.84 16.31
CA ALA A 18 37.35 -12.51 17.44
C ALA A 18 38.38 -13.57 17.04
N TRP A 19 38.34 -14.09 15.80
CA TRP A 19 39.31 -15.09 15.35
C TRP A 19 40.65 -14.48 14.93
N THR A 20 40.62 -13.26 14.38
CA THR A 20 41.83 -12.53 13.96
C THR A 20 42.26 -11.43 14.93
N ASP A 21 41.47 -11.19 15.99
CA ASP A 21 41.68 -10.11 16.97
C ASP A 21 41.83 -8.74 16.27
N SER A 22 40.93 -8.48 15.31
CA SER A 22 41.00 -7.30 14.47
C SER A 22 39.63 -6.68 14.21
N VAL A 23 39.62 -5.38 13.95
CA VAL A 23 38.41 -4.63 13.54
C VAL A 23 38.42 -4.53 12.02
N ILE A 24 37.35 -4.99 11.39
CA ILE A 24 37.22 -5.10 9.94
C ILE A 24 36.02 -4.25 9.50
N GLU A 25 36.15 -3.56 8.36
CA GLU A 25 35.02 -2.85 7.75
C GLU A 25 33.88 -3.83 7.45
N ASN A 26 32.65 -3.42 7.79
CA ASN A 26 31.47 -4.23 7.55
C ASN A 26 31.21 -4.36 6.04
N PRO A 27 31.27 -5.57 5.46
CA PRO A 27 31.04 -5.76 4.02
C PRO A 27 29.61 -5.44 3.58
N PHE A 28 28.66 -5.32 4.51
CA PHE A 28 27.28 -4.93 4.23
C PHE A 28 27.04 -3.43 4.30
N LEU A 29 28.04 -2.62 4.67
CA LEU A 29 27.87 -1.17 4.78
C LEU A 29 27.68 -0.49 3.43
N ARG A 30 28.52 -0.85 2.45
CA ARG A 30 28.61 -0.21 1.12
C ARG A 30 29.36 -1.09 0.13
N GLY A 31 29.11 -0.88 -1.16
CA GLY A 31 29.83 -1.57 -2.24
C GLY A 31 30.77 -0.65 -3.01
N HIS A 32 31.82 -1.20 -3.60
CA HIS A 32 32.75 -0.46 -4.46
C HIS A 32 32.40 -0.61 -5.95
N ILE A 33 32.21 0.52 -6.64
CA ILE A 33 31.89 0.61 -8.06
C ILE A 33 33.19 0.81 -8.84
N LYS A 34 33.81 -0.30 -9.25
CA LYS A 34 35.18 -0.32 -9.80
C LYS A 34 35.44 0.60 -10.99
N TYR A 35 34.47 0.78 -11.90
CA TYR A 35 34.67 1.57 -13.12
C TYR A 35 34.45 3.07 -12.92
N GLU A 36 33.77 3.47 -11.84
CA GLU A 36 33.61 4.86 -11.42
C GLU A 36 34.61 5.25 -10.31
N ASP A 37 35.35 4.27 -9.77
CA ASP A 37 36.29 4.41 -8.65
C ASP A 37 35.66 5.12 -7.44
N THR A 38 34.46 4.67 -7.07
CA THR A 38 33.67 5.25 -5.96
C THR A 38 32.91 4.18 -5.19
N TYR A 39 32.41 4.54 -4.01
CA TYR A 39 31.59 3.67 -3.17
C TYR A 39 30.13 4.06 -3.22
N THR A 40 29.24 3.10 -2.95
CA THR A 40 27.84 3.40 -2.73
C THR A 40 27.63 4.25 -1.48
N VAL A 41 26.60 5.09 -1.52
CA VAL A 41 26.20 5.97 -0.42
C VAL A 41 24.74 5.70 -0.06
N ARG A 42 24.41 5.85 1.21
CA ARG A 42 23.03 5.78 1.71
C ARG A 42 22.69 7.09 2.39
N GLU A 43 21.60 7.71 1.96
CA GLU A 43 21.02 8.89 2.58
C GLU A 43 19.62 8.52 3.06
N ILE A 44 19.59 7.97 4.27
CA ILE A 44 18.38 7.35 4.84
C ILE A 44 17.37 8.45 5.18
N GLN A 45 16.18 8.33 4.61
CA GLN A 45 15.09 9.27 4.82
C GLN A 45 14.38 8.98 6.15
N PRO A 46 14.06 10.01 6.97
CA PRO A 46 13.37 9.82 8.26
C PRO A 46 12.04 9.07 8.15
N GLU A 47 11.35 9.21 7.02
CA GLU A 47 10.08 8.56 6.69
C GLU A 47 10.16 7.04 6.73
N LEU A 48 11.35 6.45 6.56
CA LEU A 48 11.56 5.00 6.67
C LEU A 48 11.15 4.45 8.04
N PHE A 49 11.39 5.24 9.09
CA PHE A 49 11.11 4.87 10.47
C PHE A 49 9.82 5.49 10.99
N ALA A 50 9.18 6.36 10.21
CA ALA A 50 7.96 7.03 10.61
C ALA A 50 6.79 6.04 10.73
N LEU A 51 6.17 6.02 11.90
CA LEU A 51 4.85 5.44 12.10
C LEU A 51 3.80 6.41 11.59
N ALA A 52 2.70 5.92 11.01
CA ALA A 52 1.60 6.80 10.64
C ALA A 52 1.06 7.46 11.92
N GLU A 53 1.03 8.80 11.96
CA GLU A 53 0.63 9.58 13.13
C GLU A 53 -0.67 9.05 13.76
N GLY A 54 -0.57 8.58 15.01
CA GLY A 54 -1.69 8.07 15.81
C GLY A 54 -2.02 6.58 15.65
N GLN A 55 -1.27 5.80 14.85
CA GLN A 55 -1.53 4.37 14.60
C GLN A 55 -0.35 3.47 15.03
N LYS A 56 -0.66 2.19 15.29
CA LYS A 56 0.32 1.10 15.50
C LYS A 56 1.01 0.63 14.20
N GLU A 57 0.61 1.17 13.05
CA GLU A 57 0.91 0.65 11.70
C GLU A 57 1.53 1.76 10.82
N SER A 58 2.51 1.41 9.99
CA SER A 58 3.19 2.35 9.07
C SER A 58 2.44 2.51 7.74
N THR A 59 2.78 3.55 6.95
CA THR A 59 2.26 3.70 5.58
C THR A 59 2.60 2.46 4.73
N LEU A 60 3.86 2.01 4.79
CA LEU A 60 4.32 0.78 4.13
C LEU A 60 3.48 -0.45 4.50
N PHE A 61 2.99 -0.55 5.73
CA PHE A 61 2.11 -1.66 6.12
C PHE A 61 0.78 -1.63 5.35
N LYS A 62 0.17 -0.44 5.21
CA LYS A 62 -1.08 -0.28 4.45
C LYS A 62 -0.87 -0.59 2.97
N ASP A 63 0.24 -0.14 2.40
CA ASP A 63 0.54 -0.38 0.99
C ASP A 63 0.75 -1.88 0.74
N VAL A 64 1.50 -2.57 1.61
CA VAL A 64 1.69 -4.03 1.51
C VAL A 64 0.37 -4.78 1.71
N MET A 65 -0.52 -4.31 2.57
CA MET A 65 -1.86 -4.89 2.72
C MET A 65 -2.70 -4.74 1.44
N LEU A 66 -2.63 -3.57 0.79
CA LEU A 66 -3.31 -3.32 -0.49
C LEU A 66 -2.70 -4.15 -1.63
N MET A 67 -1.39 -4.36 -1.64
CA MET A 67 -0.72 -5.29 -2.54
C MET A 67 -1.22 -6.73 -2.32
N PHE A 68 -1.31 -7.19 -1.07
CA PHE A 68 -1.82 -8.53 -0.76
C PHE A 68 -3.31 -8.72 -1.07
N GLU A 69 -4.09 -7.64 -1.13
CA GLU A 69 -5.49 -7.69 -1.51
C GLU A 69 -5.71 -8.12 -2.95
N GLN A 70 -4.76 -7.86 -3.84
CA GLN A 70 -4.88 -8.14 -5.27
C GLN A 70 -4.99 -9.65 -5.52
N GLU A 71 -5.92 -10.02 -6.41
CA GLU A 71 -6.23 -11.42 -6.75
C GLU A 71 -5.67 -11.82 -8.11
N ASP A 72 -5.28 -10.85 -8.94
CA ASP A 72 -4.60 -11.04 -10.22
C ASP A 72 -3.10 -10.71 -10.10
N TYR A 73 -2.29 -11.42 -10.87
CA TYR A 73 -0.83 -11.25 -10.84
C TYR A 73 -0.37 -9.86 -11.29
N CYS A 74 -1.03 -9.25 -12.28
CA CYS A 74 -0.60 -7.95 -12.78
C CYS A 74 -1.05 -6.79 -11.88
N ASP A 75 -2.23 -6.90 -11.26
CA ASP A 75 -2.61 -5.93 -10.22
C ASP A 75 -1.67 -6.03 -9.01
N PHE A 76 -1.29 -7.25 -8.62
CA PHE A 76 -0.31 -7.48 -7.56
C PHE A 76 1.06 -6.88 -7.91
N GLU A 77 1.57 -7.14 -9.12
CA GLU A 77 2.90 -6.71 -9.56
C GLU A 77 3.06 -5.20 -9.58
N VAL A 78 2.06 -4.46 -10.10
CA VAL A 78 2.10 -3.00 -10.12
C VAL A 78 2.20 -2.42 -8.70
N GLN A 79 1.42 -2.96 -7.76
CA GLN A 79 1.52 -2.55 -6.35
C GLN A 79 2.88 -2.95 -5.75
N ALA A 80 3.35 -4.17 -6.02
CA ALA A 80 4.58 -4.71 -5.48
C ALA A 80 5.82 -3.92 -5.94
N GLU A 81 5.91 -3.59 -7.23
CA GLU A 81 7.03 -2.86 -7.83
C GLU A 81 7.15 -1.44 -7.25
N VAL A 82 6.01 -0.75 -7.08
CA VAL A 82 6.01 0.62 -6.53
C VAL A 82 6.34 0.64 -5.03
N ILE A 83 5.87 -0.33 -4.25
CA ILE A 83 6.25 -0.47 -2.85
C ILE A 83 7.73 -0.83 -2.72
N HIS A 84 8.22 -1.73 -3.58
CA HIS A 84 9.63 -2.07 -3.70
C HIS A 84 10.49 -0.81 -3.96
N ASN A 85 10.06 0.04 -4.89
CA ASN A 85 10.73 1.30 -5.24
C ASN A 85 10.80 2.26 -4.07
N SER A 86 9.82 2.25 -3.16
CA SER A 86 9.82 3.13 -1.99
C SER A 86 11.06 2.91 -1.11
N ILE A 87 11.51 1.68 -0.90
CA ILE A 87 12.72 1.40 -0.09
C ILE A 87 14.00 1.83 -0.81
N HIS A 88 14.04 1.72 -2.14
CA HIS A 88 15.16 2.23 -2.93
C HIS A 88 15.41 3.71 -2.64
N TYR A 89 14.34 4.50 -2.64
CA TYR A 89 14.40 5.92 -2.28
C TYR A 89 14.68 6.15 -0.80
N LEU A 90 13.94 5.50 0.09
CA LEU A 90 14.06 5.73 1.54
C LEU A 90 15.45 5.40 2.09
N ILE A 91 16.22 4.54 1.41
CA ILE A 91 17.62 4.24 1.75
C ILE A 91 18.60 5.11 0.95
N GLY A 92 18.33 5.35 -0.33
CA GLY A 92 19.27 5.99 -1.24
C GLY A 92 19.24 7.51 -1.22
N GLY A 93 18.09 8.10 -0.87
CA GLY A 93 17.86 9.54 -0.88
C GLY A 93 18.22 10.20 -2.21
N HIS A 94 18.81 11.39 -2.14
CA HIS A 94 19.11 12.24 -3.29
C HIS A 94 20.54 12.06 -3.80
N GLN A 95 21.02 10.80 -3.82
CA GLN A 95 22.41 10.45 -4.16
C GLN A 95 22.51 9.69 -5.49
N LYS A 96 23.51 10.04 -6.31
CA LYS A 96 23.74 9.40 -7.63
C LYS A 96 24.14 7.93 -7.52
N TYR A 97 25.06 7.60 -6.61
CA TYR A 97 25.65 6.26 -6.45
C TYR A 97 25.00 5.54 -5.26
N ALA A 98 23.68 5.39 -5.29
CA ALA A 98 22.90 4.92 -4.14
C ALA A 98 21.75 3.99 -4.55
N MET A 99 21.02 3.48 -3.55
CA MET A 99 19.83 2.65 -3.75
C MET A 99 18.74 3.36 -4.58
N SER A 100 18.67 4.69 -4.56
CA SER A 100 17.70 5.48 -5.33
C SER A 100 18.05 5.59 -6.82
N SER A 101 19.19 5.05 -7.25
CA SER A 101 19.62 5.06 -8.65
C SER A 101 19.45 3.68 -9.27
N LEU A 102 18.71 3.60 -10.38
CA LEU A 102 18.52 2.34 -11.10
C LEU A 102 19.87 1.72 -11.53
N MET A 103 20.82 2.57 -11.91
CA MET A 103 22.11 2.17 -12.46
C MET A 103 23.07 1.61 -11.41
N PHE A 104 22.97 2.10 -10.18
CA PHE A 104 23.98 1.85 -9.15
C PHE A 104 23.43 1.12 -7.91
N SER A 105 22.12 1.02 -7.76
CA SER A 105 21.48 0.35 -6.61
C SER A 105 22.01 -1.06 -6.37
N SER A 106 22.20 -1.85 -7.43
CA SER A 106 22.69 -3.24 -7.34
C SER A 106 24.12 -3.39 -6.78
N PHE A 107 24.90 -2.30 -6.71
CA PHE A 107 26.24 -2.34 -6.10
C PHE A 107 26.18 -2.28 -4.57
N ASP A 108 25.09 -1.79 -3.99
CA ASP A 108 24.95 -1.70 -2.54
C ASP A 108 24.49 -3.06 -1.97
N PRO A 109 25.20 -3.65 -0.99
CA PRO A 109 24.82 -4.92 -0.38
C PRO A 109 23.38 -4.99 0.16
N ILE A 110 22.80 -3.86 0.59
CA ILE A 110 21.41 -3.82 1.07
C ILE A 110 20.40 -4.15 -0.02
N PHE A 111 20.76 -3.96 -1.30
CA PHE A 111 19.95 -4.36 -2.45
C PHE A 111 19.52 -5.82 -2.32
N TYR A 112 20.46 -6.72 -2.05
CA TYR A 112 20.16 -8.15 -1.94
C TYR A 112 19.25 -8.47 -0.75
N VAL A 113 19.46 -7.79 0.39
CA VAL A 113 18.64 -7.98 1.59
C VAL A 113 17.22 -7.46 1.38
N HIS A 114 17.07 -6.31 0.72
CA HIS A 114 15.78 -5.75 0.34
C HIS A 114 15.04 -6.67 -0.64
N HIS A 115 15.70 -7.10 -1.72
CA HIS A 115 15.10 -8.01 -2.69
C HIS A 115 14.76 -9.38 -2.12
N SER A 116 15.50 -9.87 -1.11
CA SER A 116 15.09 -11.07 -0.36
C SER A 116 13.78 -10.86 0.40
N MET A 117 13.54 -9.66 0.95
CA MET A 117 12.26 -9.33 1.57
C MET A 117 11.13 -9.19 0.54
N VAL A 118 11.39 -8.59 -0.62
CA VAL A 118 10.40 -8.48 -1.71
C VAL A 118 10.02 -9.86 -2.26
N ASP A 119 11.01 -10.74 -2.48
CA ASP A 119 10.74 -12.12 -2.89
C ASP A 119 9.97 -12.90 -1.81
N ARG A 120 10.25 -12.65 -0.52
CA ARG A 120 9.47 -13.21 0.58
C ARG A 120 8.02 -12.72 0.56
N LEU A 121 7.78 -11.43 0.29
CA LEU A 121 6.42 -10.89 0.15
C LEU A 121 5.69 -11.53 -1.04
N TRP A 122 6.38 -11.74 -2.16
CA TRP A 122 5.85 -12.50 -3.29
C TRP A 122 5.44 -13.92 -2.87
N ALA A 123 6.30 -14.65 -2.16
CA ALA A 123 5.99 -15.99 -1.65
C ALA A 123 4.77 -16.00 -0.70
N ILE A 124 4.63 -14.99 0.17
CA ILE A 124 3.44 -14.82 1.02
C ILE A 124 2.18 -14.64 0.17
N TRP A 125 2.24 -13.81 -0.88
CA TRP A 125 1.10 -13.62 -1.78
C TRP A 125 0.74 -14.90 -2.51
N GLN A 126 1.71 -15.71 -2.96
CA GLN A 126 1.42 -17.01 -3.55
C GLN A 126 0.70 -17.97 -2.59
N GLU A 127 1.07 -17.97 -1.30
CA GLU A 127 0.35 -18.74 -0.27
C GLU A 127 -1.06 -18.19 -0.01
N LEU A 128 -1.26 -16.87 -0.07
CA LEU A 128 -2.60 -16.27 -0.05
C LEU A 128 -3.44 -16.75 -1.25
N GLN A 129 -2.86 -16.78 -2.45
CA GLN A 129 -3.56 -17.28 -3.65
C GLN A 129 -3.92 -18.76 -3.51
N LYS A 130 -3.02 -19.60 -2.98
CA LYS A 130 -3.34 -20.99 -2.62
C LYS A 130 -4.51 -21.08 -1.63
N HIS A 131 -4.50 -20.24 -0.59
CA HIS A 131 -5.59 -20.17 0.40
C HIS A 131 -6.92 -19.74 -0.24
N ARG A 132 -6.88 -18.80 -1.18
CA ARG A 132 -8.04 -18.33 -1.98
C ARG A 132 -8.49 -19.33 -3.05
N LYS A 133 -7.71 -20.39 -3.29
CA LYS A 133 -7.91 -21.36 -4.39
C LYS A 133 -7.80 -20.72 -5.77
N LEU A 134 -6.97 -19.69 -5.88
CA LEU A 134 -6.64 -19.02 -7.12
C LEU A 134 -5.28 -19.53 -7.66
N PRO A 135 -5.01 -19.33 -8.96
CA PRO A 135 -3.70 -19.64 -9.53
C PRO A 135 -2.58 -18.88 -8.81
N HIS A 136 -1.54 -19.62 -8.43
CA HIS A 136 -0.34 -19.11 -7.77
C HIS A 136 0.93 -19.46 -8.56
N ASP A 137 0.84 -20.39 -9.50
CA ASP A 137 1.94 -20.97 -10.28
C ASP A 137 1.97 -20.48 -11.73
N LYS A 138 1.06 -19.57 -12.09
CA LYS A 138 0.92 -18.99 -13.43
C LYS A 138 0.26 -17.62 -13.38
N ALA A 139 0.68 -16.76 -14.29
CA ALA A 139 0.03 -15.48 -14.59
C ALA A 139 -0.73 -15.59 -15.93
N TYR A 140 -1.88 -14.91 -16.02
CA TYR A 140 -2.65 -14.80 -17.28
C TYR A 140 -2.39 -13.50 -18.04
N CYS A 141 -1.50 -12.67 -17.54
CA CYS A 141 -1.06 -11.42 -18.12
C CYS A 141 0.43 -11.50 -18.49
N ALA A 142 0.93 -10.53 -19.26
CA ALA A 142 2.32 -10.47 -19.77
C ALA A 142 2.80 -11.80 -20.42
N LEU A 143 1.90 -12.50 -21.11
CA LEU A 143 2.16 -13.83 -21.68
C LEU A 143 3.30 -13.84 -22.71
N ASP A 144 3.48 -12.72 -23.40
CA ASP A 144 4.60 -12.49 -24.31
C ASP A 144 5.92 -12.54 -23.53
N GLN A 145 6.03 -11.86 -22.39
CA GLN A 145 7.26 -11.84 -21.59
C GLN A 145 7.51 -13.17 -20.85
N MET A 146 6.46 -13.83 -20.38
CA MET A 146 6.55 -15.09 -19.61
C MET A 146 7.18 -16.26 -20.38
N ALA A 147 7.16 -16.18 -21.72
CA ALA A 147 7.70 -17.21 -22.62
C ALA A 147 9.19 -17.00 -22.96
N PHE A 148 9.71 -15.78 -22.90
CA PHE A 148 11.06 -15.48 -23.33
C PHE A 148 12.07 -15.52 -22.18
N PRO A 149 13.26 -16.12 -22.37
CA PRO A 149 14.33 -16.08 -21.38
C PRO A 149 14.75 -14.65 -21.03
N MET A 150 14.89 -14.38 -19.73
CA MET A 150 15.39 -13.11 -19.22
C MET A 150 16.87 -12.93 -19.53
N LYS A 151 17.22 -11.74 -20.01
CA LYS A 151 18.60 -11.28 -20.15
C LYS A 151 19.02 -10.55 -18.86
N PRO A 152 20.28 -10.67 -18.42
CA PRO A 152 21.38 -11.41 -19.05
C PRO A 152 21.45 -12.89 -18.65
N PHE A 153 20.49 -13.41 -17.87
CA PHE A 153 20.59 -14.76 -17.29
C PHE A 153 20.75 -15.88 -18.31
N ILE A 154 20.17 -15.76 -19.50
CA ILE A 154 20.31 -16.75 -20.58
C ILE A 154 21.68 -16.72 -21.30
N TRP A 155 22.46 -15.66 -21.15
CA TRP A 155 23.71 -15.52 -21.91
C TRP A 155 24.78 -16.52 -21.47
N GLU A 156 25.60 -16.96 -22.42
CA GLU A 156 26.76 -17.83 -22.15
C GLU A 156 27.79 -17.19 -21.20
N SER A 157 27.81 -15.85 -21.13
CA SER A 157 28.67 -15.10 -20.21
C SER A 157 28.25 -15.20 -18.75
N ASN A 158 26.99 -15.55 -18.46
CA ASN A 158 26.56 -15.83 -17.10
C ASN A 158 27.26 -17.14 -16.64
N PRO A 159 28.09 -17.14 -15.59
CA PRO A 159 28.83 -18.34 -15.18
C PRO A 159 27.93 -19.39 -14.51
N ASN A 160 26.77 -19.02 -13.96
CA ASN A 160 25.94 -19.92 -13.15
C ASN A 160 24.97 -20.77 -14.00
N PRO A 161 25.23 -22.08 -14.19
CA PRO A 161 24.42 -22.94 -15.06
C PRO A 161 22.98 -23.10 -14.56
N THR A 162 22.75 -23.05 -13.25
CA THR A 162 21.42 -23.17 -12.65
C THR A 162 20.56 -22.00 -13.10
N THR A 163 21.05 -20.76 -12.95
CA THR A 163 20.32 -19.56 -13.38
C THR A 163 20.10 -19.49 -14.89
N ARG A 164 21.03 -20.01 -15.71
CA ARG A 164 20.82 -20.16 -17.16
C ARG A 164 19.68 -21.12 -17.47
N ALA A 165 19.57 -22.24 -16.75
CA ALA A 165 18.55 -23.26 -17.01
C ALA A 165 17.12 -22.79 -16.67
N VAL A 166 16.98 -21.92 -15.67
CA VAL A 166 15.70 -21.37 -15.21
C VAL A 166 15.45 -19.93 -15.64
N SER A 167 16.19 -19.41 -16.63
CA SER A 167 16.09 -18.00 -17.03
C SER A 167 14.73 -17.56 -17.59
N THR A 168 13.82 -18.49 -17.90
CA THR A 168 12.47 -18.17 -18.37
C THR A 168 11.54 -17.89 -17.18
N PRO A 169 10.83 -16.75 -17.12
CA PRO A 169 10.02 -16.37 -15.97
C PRO A 169 8.99 -17.41 -15.55
N SER A 170 8.35 -18.08 -16.51
CA SER A 170 7.37 -19.15 -16.24
C SER A 170 7.91 -20.35 -15.45
N LYS A 171 9.24 -20.52 -15.35
CA LYS A 171 9.87 -21.56 -14.52
C LYS A 171 10.15 -21.11 -13.08
N LEU A 172 9.97 -19.83 -12.77
CA LEU A 172 10.38 -19.22 -11.51
C LEU A 172 9.25 -19.09 -10.49
N PHE A 173 8.00 -19.35 -10.89
CA PHE A 173 6.86 -19.26 -9.97
C PHE A 173 6.98 -20.18 -8.75
N ASP A 174 7.53 -21.38 -8.93
CA ASP A 174 7.80 -22.29 -7.80
C ASP A 174 9.22 -22.06 -7.27
N TYR A 175 9.35 -21.12 -6.33
CA TYR A 175 10.64 -20.81 -5.70
C TYR A 175 11.27 -22.00 -4.99
N LYS A 176 10.47 -22.97 -4.50
CA LYS A 176 11.01 -24.17 -3.83
C LYS A 176 11.78 -25.06 -4.79
N SER A 177 11.37 -25.09 -6.06
CA SER A 177 12.12 -25.78 -7.13
C SER A 177 13.51 -25.18 -7.38
N LEU A 178 13.72 -23.92 -6.98
CA LEU A 178 15.02 -23.22 -7.07
C LEU A 178 15.96 -23.59 -5.92
N GLY A 179 15.48 -24.33 -4.92
CA GLY A 179 16.30 -24.91 -3.84
C GLY A 179 16.44 -24.03 -2.60
N TYR A 180 15.55 -23.05 -2.40
CA TYR A 180 15.49 -22.26 -1.17
C TYR A 180 14.07 -22.27 -0.56
N ASP A 181 13.99 -21.93 0.73
CA ASP A 181 12.74 -21.74 1.45
C ASP A 181 12.90 -20.59 2.47
N TYR A 182 11.79 -20.10 2.99
CA TYR A 182 11.75 -19.07 4.02
C TYR A 182 11.54 -19.69 5.40
N ASP A 183 12.13 -19.06 6.42
CA ASP A 183 11.94 -19.42 7.83
C ASP A 183 10.45 -19.44 8.23
N HIS A 184 9.72 -18.42 7.80
CA HIS A 184 8.29 -18.28 8.00
C HIS A 184 7.66 -17.29 7.01
N LEU A 185 6.45 -17.63 6.57
CA LEU A 185 5.63 -16.83 5.65
C LEU A 185 4.48 -16.10 6.39
N ASN A 186 4.72 -15.70 7.65
CA ASN A 186 3.79 -14.83 8.36
C ASN A 186 4.04 -13.35 8.01
N PHE A 187 3.01 -12.52 8.08
CA PHE A 187 3.15 -11.07 7.89
C PHE A 187 2.73 -10.35 9.16
N HIS A 188 3.64 -9.60 9.76
CA HIS A 188 3.40 -8.89 11.03
C HIS A 188 2.85 -9.82 12.14
N GLY A 189 3.35 -11.06 12.21
CA GLY A 189 2.88 -12.09 13.13
C GLY A 189 1.56 -12.77 12.75
N MET A 190 0.92 -12.37 11.65
CA MET A 190 -0.31 -13.00 11.15
C MET A 190 0.02 -14.19 10.26
N SER A 191 -0.62 -15.32 10.51
CA SER A 191 -0.68 -16.43 9.57
C SER A 191 -1.45 -16.05 8.30
N ILE A 192 -1.28 -16.81 7.21
CA ILE A 192 -1.99 -16.60 5.93
C ILE A 192 -3.51 -16.47 6.12
N GLY A 193 -4.12 -17.32 6.96
CA GLY A 193 -5.57 -17.26 7.22
C GLY A 193 -5.99 -16.00 8.01
N GLN A 194 -5.16 -15.53 8.93
CA GLN A 194 -5.42 -14.27 9.65
C GLN A 194 -5.25 -13.05 8.73
N LEU A 195 -4.23 -13.08 7.87
CA LEU A 195 -3.96 -12.05 6.88
C LEU A 195 -5.13 -11.93 5.90
N GLU A 196 -5.62 -13.05 5.35
CA GLU A 196 -6.80 -13.05 4.49
C GLU A 196 -8.05 -12.52 5.23
N ALA A 197 -8.27 -12.93 6.48
CA ALA A 197 -9.40 -12.42 7.25
C ALA A 197 -9.34 -10.89 7.46
N LEU A 198 -8.14 -10.33 7.63
CA LEU A 198 -7.94 -8.88 7.73
C LEU A 198 -8.20 -8.17 6.40
N ILE A 199 -7.69 -8.72 5.29
CA ILE A 199 -7.95 -8.22 3.93
C ILE A 199 -9.46 -8.19 3.65
N GLN A 200 -10.18 -9.28 3.96
CA GLN A 200 -11.62 -9.36 3.78
C GLN A 200 -12.38 -8.39 4.69
N LYS A 201 -11.83 -8.02 5.85
CA LYS A 201 -12.38 -6.96 6.70
C LYS A 201 -12.19 -5.58 6.08
N GLN A 202 -11.03 -5.31 5.48
CA GLN A 202 -10.74 -4.03 4.81
C GLN A 202 -11.65 -3.81 3.59
N LYS A 203 -11.89 -4.87 2.80
CA LYS A 203 -12.81 -4.86 1.64
C LYS A 203 -14.26 -4.53 1.98
N LYS A 204 -14.65 -4.55 3.26
CA LYS A 204 -16.00 -4.18 3.74
C LYS A 204 -16.16 -2.69 4.05
N ALA A 205 -15.12 -1.90 3.86
CA ALA A 205 -15.21 -0.45 3.97
C ALA A 205 -15.12 0.16 2.57
N ASP A 206 -15.85 1.25 2.36
CA ASP A 206 -15.68 2.09 1.19
C ASP A 206 -14.30 2.77 1.25
N ARG A 207 -13.63 2.78 0.10
CA ARG A 207 -12.30 3.38 -0.06
C ARG A 207 -12.23 4.24 -1.30
N VAL A 208 -11.34 5.22 -1.25
CA VAL A 208 -11.03 6.10 -2.37
C VAL A 208 -9.54 5.99 -2.66
N PHE A 209 -9.22 5.75 -3.93
CA PHE A 209 -7.87 5.62 -4.41
C PHE A 209 -7.53 6.72 -5.41
N ALA A 210 -6.26 7.13 -5.42
CA ALA A 210 -5.64 7.82 -6.54
C ALA A 210 -4.94 6.78 -7.43
N GLY A 211 -5.37 6.65 -8.68
CA GLY A 211 -4.84 5.72 -9.66
C GLY A 211 -3.82 6.38 -10.57
N PHE A 212 -2.57 5.88 -10.57
CA PHE A 212 -1.45 6.41 -11.35
C PHE A 212 -1.06 5.46 -12.48
N LEU A 213 -1.12 5.94 -13.72
CA LEU A 213 -0.59 5.20 -14.88
C LEU A 213 0.89 5.54 -15.05
N LEU A 214 1.78 4.69 -14.55
CA LEU A 214 3.21 4.98 -14.52
C LEU A 214 3.95 4.45 -15.75
N HIS A 215 4.98 5.18 -16.16
CA HIS A 215 5.92 4.77 -17.19
C HIS A 215 7.32 5.31 -16.89
N GLY A 216 8.33 4.76 -17.55
CA GLY A 216 9.71 5.21 -17.40
C GLY A 216 9.87 6.67 -17.85
N ILE A 217 10.58 7.46 -17.03
CA ILE A 217 10.86 8.89 -17.28
C ILE A 217 12.37 9.17 -17.39
N LYS A 218 13.22 8.14 -17.55
CA LYS A 218 14.68 8.21 -17.71
C LYS A 218 15.47 8.76 -16.51
N ILE A 219 14.80 9.01 -15.40
CA ILE A 219 15.41 9.49 -14.16
C ILE A 219 14.58 8.97 -12.99
N SER A 220 15.23 8.70 -11.87
CA SER A 220 14.51 8.43 -10.63
C SER A 220 13.84 9.70 -10.11
N ALA A 221 12.60 9.58 -9.62
CA ALA A 221 11.84 10.71 -9.12
C ALA A 221 10.85 10.29 -8.02
N ASP A 222 10.65 11.19 -7.05
CA ASP A 222 9.51 11.18 -6.17
C ASP A 222 8.33 11.95 -6.79
N VAL A 223 7.14 11.38 -6.65
CA VAL A 223 5.88 11.86 -7.22
C VAL A 223 4.96 12.15 -6.04
N HIS A 224 4.89 13.43 -5.68
CA HIS A 224 4.08 13.95 -4.58
C HIS A 224 2.63 14.17 -5.03
N LEU A 225 1.69 13.51 -4.36
CA LEU A 225 0.26 13.71 -4.56
C LEU A 225 -0.26 14.74 -3.57
N LYS A 226 -0.94 15.75 -4.09
CA LYS A 226 -1.69 16.72 -3.29
C LYS A 226 -3.17 16.64 -3.60
N ILE A 227 -3.98 16.70 -2.55
CA ILE A 227 -5.43 16.87 -2.67
C ILE A 227 -5.73 18.34 -2.43
N CYS A 228 -6.34 18.99 -3.42
CA CYS A 228 -6.68 20.40 -3.36
C CYS A 228 -8.19 20.59 -3.31
N ILE A 229 -8.65 21.47 -2.42
CA ILE A 229 -9.99 22.03 -2.42
C ILE A 229 -9.83 23.49 -2.80
N GLU A 230 -10.30 23.87 -3.98
CA GLU A 230 -10.02 25.20 -4.54
C GLU A 230 -8.50 25.47 -4.59
N ALA A 231 -8.03 26.43 -3.76
CA ALA A 231 -6.63 26.83 -3.62
C ALA A 231 -5.91 26.14 -2.44
N ASP A 232 -6.65 25.46 -1.53
CA ASP A 232 -6.06 24.80 -0.36
C ASP A 232 -5.63 23.36 -0.69
N CYS A 233 -4.33 23.19 -0.94
CA CYS A 233 -3.69 21.93 -1.28
C CYS A 233 -2.93 21.36 -0.08
N GLN A 234 -3.14 20.07 0.18
CA GLN A 234 -2.42 19.34 1.22
C GLN A 234 -1.82 18.05 0.66
N GLU A 235 -0.67 17.66 1.21
CA GLU A 235 0.00 16.41 0.87
C GLU A 235 -0.88 15.22 1.22
N ALA A 236 -1.01 14.29 0.29
CA ALA A 236 -1.81 13.08 0.43
C ALA A 236 -0.98 11.80 0.39
N GLY A 237 0.15 11.80 -0.30
CA GLY A 237 1.06 10.66 -0.37
C GLY A 237 2.17 10.88 -1.38
N VAL A 238 3.15 9.98 -1.38
CA VAL A 238 4.30 10.03 -2.29
C VAL A 238 4.50 8.66 -2.93
N ILE A 239 4.81 8.65 -4.22
CA ILE A 239 5.23 7.47 -4.99
C ILE A 239 6.67 7.68 -5.41
N PHE A 240 7.45 6.60 -5.44
CA PHE A 240 8.78 6.65 -6.04
C PHE A 240 8.82 5.86 -7.34
N VAL A 241 9.35 6.49 -8.39
CA VAL A 241 9.63 5.86 -9.68
C VAL A 241 11.14 5.76 -9.81
N LEU A 242 11.65 4.52 -9.86
CA LEU A 242 13.07 4.27 -10.07
C LEU A 242 13.39 4.34 -11.56
N GLY A 243 14.43 5.08 -11.93
CA GLY A 243 14.78 5.28 -13.33
C GLY A 243 16.23 5.65 -13.56
N GLY A 244 16.63 5.67 -14.82
CA GLY A 244 17.98 6.07 -15.21
C GLY A 244 18.17 6.26 -16.70
N GLU A 245 19.27 6.92 -17.07
CA GLU A 245 19.54 7.33 -18.46
C GLU A 245 19.53 6.15 -19.44
N THR A 246 20.01 4.98 -19.02
CA THR A 246 20.07 3.77 -19.84
C THR A 246 18.95 2.77 -19.55
N GLU A 247 17.88 3.17 -18.85
CA GLU A 247 16.75 2.28 -18.60
C GLU A 247 16.08 1.86 -19.92
N MET A 248 15.57 0.64 -19.96
CA MET A 248 14.68 0.24 -21.05
C MET A 248 13.34 0.97 -20.90
N PRO A 249 12.73 1.46 -21.99
CA PRO A 249 11.38 2.01 -21.93
C PRO A 249 10.40 0.97 -21.37
N TRP A 250 9.59 1.38 -20.39
CA TRP A 250 8.55 0.56 -19.79
C TRP A 250 7.32 1.43 -19.52
N HIS A 251 6.16 0.80 -19.44
CA HIS A 251 4.90 1.40 -19.02
C HIS A 251 4.09 0.30 -18.33
N PHE A 252 3.40 0.65 -17.25
CA PHE A 252 2.39 -0.26 -16.71
C PHE A 252 1.18 -0.30 -17.63
N ASP A 253 0.56 -1.48 -17.75
CA ASP A 253 -0.69 -1.67 -18.48
C ASP A 253 -1.91 -1.28 -17.63
N ARG A 254 -1.69 -1.01 -16.33
CA ARG A 254 -2.71 -0.70 -15.32
C ARG A 254 -2.25 0.41 -14.39
N ASN A 255 -3.19 0.94 -13.62
CA ASN A 255 -2.90 1.97 -12.64
C ASN A 255 -2.33 1.35 -11.35
N TYR A 256 -1.31 1.97 -10.80
CA TYR A 256 -0.97 1.84 -9.38
C TYR A 256 -2.05 2.54 -8.54
N GLU A 257 -2.57 1.89 -7.51
CA GLU A 257 -3.60 2.44 -6.64
C GLU A 257 -2.99 2.87 -5.30
N MET A 258 -3.10 4.17 -4.98
CA MET A 258 -2.75 4.73 -3.68
C MET A 258 -4.02 5.00 -2.87
N ASP A 259 -4.12 4.44 -1.65
CA ASP A 259 -5.27 4.69 -0.77
C ASP A 259 -5.22 6.10 -0.17
N ILE A 260 -6.17 6.95 -0.54
CA ILE A 260 -6.30 8.32 -0.03
C ILE A 260 -7.48 8.48 0.95
N THR A 261 -8.12 7.39 1.33
CA THR A 261 -9.34 7.39 2.18
C THR A 261 -9.10 8.09 3.52
N ASP A 262 -7.97 7.79 4.18
CA ASP A 262 -7.64 8.39 5.48
C ASP A 262 -7.32 9.88 5.36
N VAL A 263 -6.75 10.31 4.22
CA VAL A 263 -6.46 11.73 3.94
C VAL A 263 -7.76 12.51 3.77
N LEU A 264 -8.70 11.97 3.01
CA LEU A 264 -10.03 12.58 2.82
C LEU A 264 -10.79 12.68 4.15
N LYS A 265 -10.77 11.62 4.96
CA LYS A 265 -11.39 11.62 6.30
C LYS A 265 -10.77 12.66 7.22
N LYS A 266 -9.43 12.78 7.26
CA LYS A 266 -8.73 13.80 8.06
C LYS A 266 -9.14 15.23 7.66
N ARG A 267 -9.49 15.45 6.39
CA ARG A 267 -9.99 16.74 5.88
C ARG A 267 -11.51 16.89 5.97
N ASN A 268 -12.22 15.94 6.58
CA ASN A 268 -13.69 15.91 6.65
C ASN A 268 -14.36 16.00 5.27
N ILE A 269 -13.74 15.39 4.26
CA ILE A 269 -14.30 15.30 2.90
C ILE A 269 -15.09 13.99 2.80
N PRO A 270 -16.43 14.03 2.74
CA PRO A 270 -17.22 12.83 2.55
C PRO A 270 -16.99 12.28 1.14
N PRO A 271 -16.89 10.95 0.94
CA PRO A 271 -16.73 10.37 -0.40
C PRO A 271 -17.83 10.78 -1.38
N GLU A 272 -19.03 11.08 -0.88
CA GLU A 272 -20.15 11.56 -1.68
C GLU A 272 -19.85 12.88 -2.40
N ALA A 273 -19.04 13.76 -1.79
CA ALA A 273 -18.63 15.03 -2.39
C ALA A 273 -17.73 14.85 -3.64
N LEU A 274 -17.21 13.64 -3.88
CA LEU A 274 -16.43 13.32 -5.06
C LEU A 274 -17.32 13.10 -6.30
N PHE A 275 -18.63 12.87 -6.10
CA PHE A 275 -19.59 12.63 -7.18
C PHE A 275 -20.42 13.85 -7.53
N GLU A 276 -20.34 14.93 -6.75
CA GLU A 276 -21.05 16.17 -7.01
C GLU A 276 -20.43 16.92 -8.19
N HIS A 277 -21.24 17.32 -9.18
CA HIS A 277 -20.77 18.00 -10.39
C HIS A 277 -20.08 19.35 -10.13
N ASP A 278 -20.39 20.00 -9.01
CA ASP A 278 -19.79 21.27 -8.59
C ASP A 278 -18.63 21.07 -7.58
N SER A 279 -18.18 19.83 -7.38
CA SER A 279 -17.07 19.53 -6.49
C SER A 279 -15.79 20.22 -6.95
N LYS A 280 -15.19 20.98 -6.03
CA LYS A 280 -13.94 21.74 -6.28
C LYS A 280 -12.69 20.94 -5.91
N ILE A 281 -12.84 19.64 -5.76
CA ILE A 281 -11.77 18.72 -5.38
C ILE A 281 -10.97 18.35 -6.62
N ARG A 282 -9.66 18.50 -6.55
CA ARG A 282 -8.72 18.20 -7.65
C ARG A 282 -7.47 17.55 -7.10
N LEU A 283 -6.92 16.62 -7.87
CA LEU A 283 -5.63 16.00 -7.60
C LEU A 283 -4.54 16.82 -8.33
N GLU A 284 -3.53 17.25 -7.59
CA GLU A 284 -2.32 17.85 -8.15
C GLU A 284 -1.14 16.92 -7.89
N VAL A 285 -0.19 16.93 -8.83
CA VAL A 285 1.04 16.14 -8.74
C VAL A 285 2.22 17.08 -8.89
N GLU A 286 3.19 16.93 -8.01
CA GLU A 286 4.51 17.55 -8.10
C GLU A 286 5.55 16.44 -8.23
N ILE A 287 6.36 16.49 -9.28
CA ILE A 287 7.37 15.47 -9.55
C ILE A 287 8.73 16.11 -9.31
N LYS A 288 9.54 15.50 -8.43
CA LYS A 288 10.91 15.93 -8.19
C LYS A 288 11.86 14.79 -8.52
N SER A 289 12.86 15.07 -9.33
CA SER A 289 13.91 14.09 -9.59
C SER A 289 14.82 13.93 -8.37
N VAL A 290 15.56 12.81 -8.34
CA VAL A 290 16.52 12.50 -7.29
C VAL A 290 17.60 13.58 -7.11
N ASP A 291 17.89 14.40 -8.12
CA ASP A 291 18.80 15.55 -8.01
C ASP A 291 18.15 16.84 -7.45
N GLY A 292 16.86 16.78 -7.11
CA GLY A 292 16.07 17.88 -6.53
C GLY A 292 15.42 18.81 -7.57
N ALA A 293 15.55 18.55 -8.87
CA ALA A 293 14.88 19.35 -9.89
C ALA A 293 13.38 19.02 -9.98
N VAL A 294 12.54 20.06 -10.09
CA VAL A 294 11.10 19.87 -10.34
C VAL A 294 10.91 19.57 -11.83
N LEU A 295 10.30 18.43 -12.12
CA LEU A 295 10.00 17.99 -13.49
C LEU A 295 8.64 18.53 -13.98
N ASP A 296 8.41 18.50 -15.28
CA ASP A 296 7.11 18.87 -15.86
C ASP A 296 6.03 17.92 -15.31
N PRO A 297 4.97 18.42 -14.65
CA PRO A 297 3.89 17.57 -14.14
C PRO A 297 3.20 16.72 -15.21
N ASN A 298 3.31 17.07 -16.50
CA ASN A 298 2.78 16.29 -17.61
C ASN A 298 3.72 15.18 -18.08
N SER A 299 4.88 14.99 -17.44
CA SER A 299 5.76 13.85 -17.71
C SER A 299 5.15 12.52 -17.30
N LEU A 300 4.10 12.55 -16.46
CA LEU A 300 3.24 11.40 -16.15
C LEU A 300 1.78 11.79 -16.42
N PRO A 301 0.93 10.83 -16.82
CA PRO A 301 -0.52 11.04 -16.88
C PRO A 301 -1.07 11.51 -15.53
N LYS A 302 -2.07 12.39 -15.58
CA LYS A 302 -2.76 12.85 -14.37
C LYS A 302 -3.41 11.67 -13.64
N PRO A 303 -3.37 11.64 -12.30
CA PRO A 303 -3.97 10.57 -11.53
C PRO A 303 -5.50 10.58 -11.70
N SER A 304 -6.07 9.39 -11.67
CA SER A 304 -7.51 9.17 -11.67
C SER A 304 -8.03 9.01 -10.24
N LEU A 305 -9.28 9.38 -10.01
CA LEU A 305 -9.94 9.17 -8.72
C LEU A 305 -10.82 7.93 -8.83
N ILE A 306 -10.61 6.95 -7.95
CA ILE A 306 -11.29 5.65 -8.01
C ILE A 306 -12.03 5.44 -6.69
N TYR A 307 -13.35 5.32 -6.75
CA TYR A 307 -14.16 4.92 -5.60
C TYR A 307 -14.38 3.41 -5.62
N ALA A 308 -13.91 2.73 -4.58
CA ALA A 308 -14.13 1.31 -4.38
C ALA A 308 -15.21 1.10 -3.31
N PRO A 309 -16.44 0.70 -3.69
CA PRO A 309 -17.50 0.44 -2.72
C PRO A 309 -17.17 -0.78 -1.86
N ALA A 310 -17.66 -0.79 -0.62
CA ALA A 310 -17.53 -1.96 0.24
C ALA A 310 -18.16 -3.21 -0.41
N LYS A 311 -17.36 -4.27 -0.54
CA LYS A 311 -17.83 -5.55 -1.10
C LYS A 311 -18.82 -6.21 -0.12
N GLY A 312 -20.01 -6.55 -0.64
CA GLY A 312 -21.12 -7.13 0.11
C GLY A 312 -22.32 -6.18 0.34
N LEU A 313 -22.23 -4.90 -0.06
CA LEU A 313 -23.36 -3.99 -0.11
C LEU A 313 -24.19 -4.27 -1.39
N ILE A 314 -25.46 -4.63 -1.25
CA ILE A 314 -26.41 -4.57 -2.37
C ILE A 314 -26.92 -3.14 -2.42
N ILE A 315 -26.35 -2.32 -3.31
CA ILE A 315 -26.87 -0.97 -3.58
C ILE A 315 -28.15 -1.15 -4.39
N GLN A 316 -29.31 -1.17 -3.72
CA GLN A 316 -30.59 -0.99 -4.40
C GLN A 316 -30.65 0.45 -4.92
N GLN A 317 -30.91 0.63 -6.22
CA GLN A 317 -31.13 1.95 -6.82
C GLN A 317 -32.14 2.74 -5.99
N VAL A 318 -31.66 3.82 -5.39
CA VAL A 318 -32.47 4.79 -4.64
C VAL A 318 -33.12 5.68 -5.69
N GLY A 319 -34.42 5.51 -5.92
CA GLY A 319 -35.20 6.42 -6.76
C GLY A 319 -35.21 7.83 -6.15
N GLU A 320 -35.38 8.86 -7.00
CA GLU A 320 -35.58 10.24 -6.55
C GLU A 320 -36.72 10.30 -5.53
N TYR A 321 -36.41 10.67 -4.28
CA TYR A 321 -37.41 10.88 -3.24
C TYR A 321 -37.59 12.39 -3.03
N ASP A 322 -38.86 12.82 -2.96
CA ASP A 322 -39.25 14.20 -2.68
C ASP A 322 -38.56 14.76 -1.44
N ALA A 323 -38.04 15.99 -1.56
CA ALA A 323 -37.45 16.75 -0.47
C ALA A 323 -38.48 16.94 0.67
N GLY A 324 -38.34 16.15 1.74
CA GLY A 324 -39.21 16.20 2.93
C GLY A 324 -39.66 14.84 3.48
N SER A 325 -39.40 13.74 2.78
CA SER A 325 -39.74 12.39 3.27
C SER A 325 -38.63 11.79 4.14
N MET A 326 -38.95 11.31 5.35
CA MET A 326 -38.03 10.51 6.17
C MET A 326 -37.96 9.08 5.61
N VAL A 327 -36.81 8.70 5.05
CA VAL A 327 -36.60 7.39 4.39
C VAL A 327 -35.89 6.40 5.30
N ARG A 328 -36.37 5.15 5.37
CA ARG A 328 -35.67 4.03 6.01
C ARG A 328 -35.04 3.15 4.94
N LYS A 329 -33.71 3.02 4.96
CA LYS A 329 -32.93 2.21 4.01
C LYS A 329 -32.58 0.83 4.58
N ASN A 330 -32.19 -0.09 3.70
CA ASN A 330 -31.58 -1.35 4.11
C ASN A 330 -30.23 -1.04 4.79
N VAL A 331 -29.95 -1.67 5.94
CA VAL A 331 -28.69 -1.45 6.68
C VAL A 331 -27.46 -1.83 5.84
N ASN A 332 -27.61 -2.80 4.92
CA ASN A 332 -26.57 -3.24 4.00
C ASN A 332 -26.47 -2.36 2.74
N SER A 333 -27.12 -1.20 2.71
CA SER A 333 -27.03 -0.25 1.59
C SER A 333 -26.80 1.18 2.07
N LEU A 334 -26.41 1.36 3.34
CA LEU A 334 -26.10 2.68 3.90
C LEU A 334 -24.74 3.15 3.41
N THR A 335 -24.63 4.44 3.08
CA THR A 335 -23.35 5.04 2.73
C THR A 335 -22.49 5.27 3.99
N PRO A 336 -21.16 5.46 3.85
CA PRO A 336 -20.30 5.80 4.98
C PRO A 336 -20.80 6.98 5.81
N SER A 337 -21.19 8.06 5.16
CA SER A 337 -21.68 9.27 5.82
C SER A 337 -23.01 9.03 6.54
N GLU A 338 -23.91 8.20 5.98
CA GLU A 338 -25.13 7.79 6.66
C GLU A 338 -24.84 6.95 7.91
N ILE A 339 -23.89 6.01 7.83
CA ILE A 339 -23.48 5.17 8.96
C ILE A 339 -22.87 6.04 10.06
N GLU A 340 -21.99 6.98 9.71
CA GLU A 340 -21.37 7.89 10.66
C GLU A 340 -22.40 8.81 11.34
N ASN A 341 -23.29 9.41 10.55
CA ASN A 341 -24.38 10.23 11.07
C ASN A 341 -25.30 9.44 12.00
N LEU A 342 -25.67 8.20 11.66
CA LEU A 342 -26.48 7.34 12.52
C LEU A 342 -25.77 7.00 13.84
N ARG A 343 -24.46 6.72 13.80
CA ARG A 343 -23.65 6.46 15.00
C ARG A 343 -23.60 7.68 15.91
N ASN A 344 -23.33 8.87 15.35
CA ASN A 344 -23.24 10.11 16.11
C ASN A 344 -24.61 10.50 16.69
N ALA A 345 -25.68 10.40 15.90
CA ALA A 345 -27.04 10.67 16.36
C ALA A 345 -27.46 9.70 17.47
N LEU A 346 -27.20 8.40 17.31
CA LEU A 346 -27.54 7.41 18.35
C LEU A 346 -26.73 7.65 19.63
N ALA A 347 -25.44 7.97 19.52
CA ALA A 347 -24.62 8.31 20.68
C ALA A 347 -25.17 9.54 21.43
N ALA A 348 -25.63 10.57 20.71
CA ALA A 348 -26.27 11.74 21.30
C ALA A 348 -27.60 11.39 22.00
N VAL A 349 -28.45 10.59 21.37
CA VAL A 349 -29.72 10.13 21.97
C VAL A 349 -29.47 9.24 23.20
N GLN A 350 -28.40 8.43 23.19
CA GLN A 350 -27.99 7.65 24.36
C GLN A 350 -27.46 8.49 25.51
N ALA A 351 -26.81 9.62 25.21
CA ALA A 351 -26.31 10.55 26.21
C ALA A 351 -27.41 11.48 26.78
N ASP A 352 -28.51 11.68 26.05
CA ASP A 352 -29.65 12.49 26.48
C ASP A 352 -30.36 11.85 27.68
N LYS A 353 -30.51 12.65 28.75
CA LYS A 353 -31.14 12.25 30.02
C LYS A 353 -32.56 12.83 30.18
N THR A 354 -33.07 13.55 29.18
CA THR A 354 -34.43 14.08 29.17
C THR A 354 -35.45 12.98 28.83
N ASP A 355 -36.74 13.33 28.82
CA ASP A 355 -37.81 12.41 28.44
C ASP A 355 -37.77 11.97 26.96
N ALA A 356 -36.93 12.61 26.13
CA ALA A 356 -36.66 12.19 24.75
C ALA A 356 -35.41 11.32 24.61
N GLY A 357 -34.70 11.05 25.71
CA GLY A 357 -33.46 10.26 25.70
C GLY A 357 -33.67 8.76 25.54
N TYR A 358 -32.62 8.04 25.15
CA TYR A 358 -32.66 6.62 24.82
C TYR A 358 -33.27 5.75 25.95
N GLN A 359 -32.92 6.04 27.21
CA GLN A 359 -33.44 5.29 28.37
C GLN A 359 -34.95 5.45 28.51
N LYS A 360 -35.48 6.65 28.32
CA LYS A 360 -36.93 6.89 28.38
C LYS A 360 -37.64 6.23 27.20
N ILE A 361 -37.09 6.35 25.99
CA ILE A 361 -37.63 5.69 24.80
C ILE A 361 -37.65 4.16 24.99
N ALA A 362 -36.57 3.58 25.51
CA ALA A 362 -36.48 2.14 25.76
C ALA A 362 -37.47 1.67 26.85
N SER A 363 -37.77 2.51 27.85
CA SER A 363 -38.72 2.17 28.93
C SER A 363 -40.15 1.94 28.45
N PHE A 364 -40.53 2.47 27.29
CA PHE A 364 -41.85 2.18 26.70
C PHE A 364 -42.02 0.72 26.26
N HIS A 365 -40.92 0.00 26.04
CA HIS A 365 -40.95 -1.42 25.66
C HIS A 365 -40.43 -2.34 26.77
N GLY A 366 -39.54 -1.83 27.62
CA GLY A 366 -38.86 -2.60 28.67
C GLY A 366 -39.16 -2.10 30.08
N MET A 367 -38.29 -2.45 31.02
CA MET A 367 -38.32 -1.84 32.35
C MET A 367 -37.60 -0.49 32.33
N PRO A 368 -38.06 0.52 33.10
CA PRO A 368 -39.21 0.48 34.02
C PRO A 368 -40.57 0.59 33.31
N LEU A 369 -41.56 -0.15 33.82
CA LEU A 369 -42.90 -0.24 33.25
C LEU A 369 -43.61 1.12 33.29
N SER A 370 -43.94 1.65 32.11
CA SER A 370 -44.57 2.95 31.95
C SER A 370 -46.11 2.91 31.92
N CYS A 371 -46.70 1.74 31.73
CA CYS A 371 -48.15 1.56 31.64
C CYS A 371 -48.70 1.05 32.98
N GLN A 372 -49.87 1.56 33.38
CA GLN A 372 -50.58 1.13 34.60
C GLN A 372 -52.04 0.82 34.29
N TYR A 373 -52.54 -0.25 34.88
CA TYR A 373 -53.97 -0.54 34.90
C TYR A 373 -54.70 0.50 35.76
N PRO A 374 -56.03 0.64 35.64
CA PRO A 374 -56.82 1.53 36.49
C PRO A 374 -56.69 1.25 37.99
N ASP A 375 -56.27 0.04 38.36
CA ASP A 375 -56.00 -0.38 39.74
C ASP A 375 -54.58 -0.03 40.24
N GLY A 376 -53.75 0.61 39.40
CA GLY A 376 -52.38 1.03 39.70
C GLY A 376 -51.32 -0.02 39.45
N THR A 377 -51.69 -1.22 38.97
CA THR A 377 -50.73 -2.29 38.68
C THR A 377 -49.96 -1.98 37.40
N ALA A 378 -48.62 -1.96 37.47
CA ALA A 378 -47.78 -1.65 36.32
C ALA A 378 -47.63 -2.85 35.38
N PHE A 379 -47.65 -2.62 34.07
CA PHE A 379 -47.48 -3.64 33.02
C PHE A 379 -46.63 -3.12 31.86
N ALA A 380 -46.12 -4.04 31.04
CA ALA A 380 -45.32 -3.74 29.84
C ALA A 380 -46.24 -3.60 28.62
#